data_AF-A0A0U2YKX7-F1
#
_entry.id   AF-A0A0U2YKX7-F1
#
_cell.length_a   1.000
_cell.length_b   1.000
_cell.length_c   1.000
_cell.angle_alpha   90.00
_cell.angle_beta   90.00
_cell.angle_gamma   90.00
#
_symmetry.space_group_name_H-M   'P 1'
#
loop_
_entity.id
_entity.type
_entity.pdbx_description
1 polymer ?
#
loop_
_entity_poly.entity_id
_entity_poly.type
_entity_poly.pdbx_seq_one_letter_code
_entity_poly.pdbx_strand_id
1 'polypeptide(L)'
;SFVATAATQMQFEDLKVRSAEFEAESGQTLKLTIDLVGKTKSIPSITVPSIAVGVTPEDLPLIFHYATLLLGGTDYCFSRFRLRIENTIEDLFYNSKNAVCLDEGQLRVTGQFDLPWNSDTATALYGHGQDGLAASIKFLTAPADSYLTIALASAKWPNRTPKIPDQKAIQFPLEFRSFSTSSNPSVKFTHTVV
;
A
#
# COMPACT_ATOMS: atom_id res chain seq x y z
N SER A 1 26.17 -35.99 -14.88
CA SER A 1 25.66 -34.82 -15.63
C SER A 1 24.39 -34.34 -14.96
N PHE A 2 24.38 -33.13 -14.39
CA PHE A 2 23.13 -32.53 -13.91
C PHE A 2 22.36 -32.05 -15.14
N VAL A 3 21.29 -32.75 -15.49
CA VAL A 3 20.33 -32.26 -16.47
C VAL A 3 19.52 -31.19 -15.76
N ALA A 4 19.84 -29.92 -15.99
CA ALA A 4 18.98 -28.83 -15.57
C ALA A 4 17.65 -29.00 -16.32
N THR A 5 16.61 -29.40 -15.60
CA THR A 5 15.24 -29.41 -16.14
C THR A 5 14.92 -27.99 -16.57
N ALA A 6 14.72 -27.77 -17.87
CA ALA A 6 14.38 -26.47 -18.41
C ALA A 6 13.11 -25.96 -17.70
N ALA A 7 13.20 -24.77 -17.10
CA ALA A 7 12.04 -24.15 -16.47
C ALA A 7 10.97 -23.89 -17.53
N THR A 8 9.80 -24.51 -17.38
CA THR A 8 8.67 -24.30 -18.29
C THR A 8 8.12 -22.89 -18.10
N GLN A 9 8.18 -22.09 -19.15
CA GLN A 9 7.69 -20.71 -19.16
C GLN A 9 6.17 -20.66 -19.26
N MET A 10 5.57 -19.67 -18.63
CA MET A 10 4.12 -19.48 -18.58
C MET A 10 3.81 -17.99 -18.77
N GLN A 11 2.86 -17.68 -19.64
CA GLN A 11 2.32 -16.35 -19.87
C GLN A 11 0.89 -16.32 -19.31
N PHE A 12 0.54 -15.21 -18.67
CA PHE A 12 -0.81 -14.95 -18.20
C PHE A 12 -1.36 -13.76 -18.98
N GLU A 13 -2.53 -13.92 -19.58
CA GLU A 13 -3.19 -12.90 -20.39
C GLU A 13 -4.38 -12.31 -19.64
N ASP A 14 -4.77 -11.10 -20.03
CA ASP A 14 -5.85 -10.33 -19.39
C ASP A 14 -5.68 -10.19 -17.87
N LEU A 15 -4.45 -9.89 -17.44
CA LEU A 15 -4.12 -9.66 -16.04
C LEU A 15 -4.74 -8.36 -15.52
N LYS A 16 -5.45 -8.44 -14.40
CA LYS A 16 -5.88 -7.31 -13.59
C LYS A 16 -5.31 -7.40 -12.19
N VAL A 17 -5.06 -6.24 -11.57
CA VAL A 17 -4.62 -6.15 -10.17
C VAL A 17 -5.84 -6.25 -9.27
N ARG A 18 -5.97 -7.36 -8.54
CA ARG A 18 -7.06 -7.54 -7.56
C ARG A 18 -6.79 -6.72 -6.31
N SER A 19 -5.57 -6.77 -5.80
CA SER A 19 -5.15 -5.96 -4.66
C SER A 19 -3.66 -5.61 -4.70
N ALA A 20 -3.32 -4.51 -4.05
CA ALA A 20 -1.95 -4.08 -3.79
C ALA A 20 -1.84 -3.70 -2.31
N GLU A 21 -0.82 -4.24 -1.65
CA GLU A 21 -0.57 -4.01 -0.23
C GLU A 21 0.85 -3.50 -0.03
N PHE A 22 0.96 -2.32 0.57
CA PHE A 22 2.21 -1.69 0.97
C PHE A 22 2.39 -1.88 2.47
N GLU A 23 3.55 -2.38 2.87
CA GLU A 23 3.89 -2.60 4.28
C GLU A 23 5.30 -2.10 4.58
N ALA A 24 5.46 -1.43 5.72
CA ALA A 24 6.77 -1.03 6.21
C ALA A 24 6.79 -1.01 7.75
N GLU A 25 7.98 -1.24 8.28
CA GLU A 25 8.30 -1.15 9.72
C GLU A 25 9.56 -0.32 9.91
N SER A 26 9.68 0.34 11.07
CA SER A 26 10.85 1.14 11.46
C SER A 26 12.16 0.41 11.14
N GLY A 27 12.97 1.00 10.27
CA GLY A 27 14.27 0.47 9.83
C GLY A 27 14.22 -0.61 8.74
N GLN A 28 13.05 -0.94 8.19
CA GLN A 28 12.87 -1.93 7.13
C GLN A 28 12.55 -1.29 5.78
N THR A 29 12.71 -2.03 4.70
CA THR A 29 12.32 -1.60 3.35
C THR A 29 10.79 -1.63 3.19
N LEU A 30 10.25 -0.69 2.42
CA LEU A 30 8.86 -0.72 1.96
C LEU A 30 8.64 -1.94 1.06
N LYS A 31 7.74 -2.83 1.48
CA LYS A 31 7.35 -4.02 0.72
C LYS A 31 6.04 -3.75 0.00
N LEU A 32 6.00 -4.09 -1.29
CA LEU A 32 4.78 -4.14 -2.09
C LEU A 32 4.42 -5.60 -2.37
N THR A 33 3.23 -6.01 -1.97
CA THR A 33 2.62 -7.28 -2.35
C THR A 33 1.49 -7.01 -3.32
N ILE A 34 1.50 -7.64 -4.49
CA ILE A 34 0.47 -7.47 -5.52
C ILE A 34 -0.21 -8.82 -5.73
N ASP A 35 -1.54 -8.81 -5.67
CA ASP A 35 -2.37 -9.94 -6.08
C ASP A 35 -2.93 -9.68 -7.47
N LEU A 36 -2.66 -10.61 -8.38
CA LEU A 36 -3.01 -10.52 -9.80
C LEU A 36 -3.97 -11.65 -10.16
N VAL A 37 -4.98 -11.33 -10.96
CA VAL A 37 -5.89 -12.31 -11.55
C VAL A 37 -5.85 -12.18 -13.07
N GLY A 38 -5.75 -13.31 -13.77
CA GLY A 38 -5.78 -13.38 -15.23
C GLY A 38 -6.84 -14.35 -15.72
N LYS A 39 -7.21 -14.24 -16.99
CA LYS A 39 -8.23 -15.12 -17.58
C LYS A 39 -7.66 -16.43 -18.08
N THR A 40 -6.50 -16.37 -18.73
CA THR A 40 -5.88 -17.50 -19.40
C THR A 40 -4.41 -17.61 -19.06
N LYS A 41 -3.91 -18.84 -19.14
CA LYS A 41 -2.52 -19.20 -18.97
C LYS A 41 -2.08 -19.94 -20.22
N SER A 42 -1.06 -19.44 -20.90
CA SER A 42 -0.50 -20.00 -22.13
C SER A 42 1.01 -20.25 -21.98
N ILE A 43 1.58 -21.06 -22.87
CA ILE A 43 3.04 -21.16 -22.99
C ILE A 43 3.44 -20.16 -24.07
N PRO A 44 4.26 -19.15 -23.75
CA PRO A 44 4.64 -18.12 -24.70
C PRO A 44 5.47 -18.72 -25.84
N SER A 45 5.29 -18.23 -27.06
CA SER A 45 6.20 -18.46 -28.19
C SER A 45 7.35 -17.45 -28.26
N ILE A 46 7.37 -16.49 -27.33
CA ILE A 46 8.26 -15.32 -27.29
C ILE A 46 9.28 -15.42 -26.16
N THR A 47 10.48 -14.88 -26.41
CA THR A 47 11.54 -14.78 -25.41
C THR A 47 11.21 -13.68 -24.40
N VAL A 48 11.23 -14.02 -23.11
CA VAL A 48 11.03 -13.04 -22.03
C VAL A 48 12.19 -12.04 -22.02
N PRO A 49 11.93 -10.71 -21.96
CA PRO A 49 12.99 -9.73 -21.85
C PRO A 49 13.79 -9.96 -20.55
N SER A 50 15.11 -9.79 -20.61
CA SER A 50 15.95 -9.84 -19.40
C SER A 50 15.54 -8.73 -18.44
N ILE A 51 15.28 -9.08 -17.18
CA ILE A 51 15.05 -8.09 -16.13
C ILE A 51 16.42 -7.56 -15.70
N ALA A 52 16.70 -6.30 -16.00
CA ALA A 52 17.82 -5.60 -15.39
C ALA A 52 17.35 -4.98 -14.07
N VAL A 53 18.12 -5.20 -13.00
CA VAL A 53 17.91 -4.46 -11.75
C VAL A 53 18.39 -3.04 -12.02
N GLY A 54 17.51 -2.07 -11.78
CA GLY A 54 17.85 -0.68 -11.91
C GLY A 54 18.93 -0.27 -10.91
N VAL A 55 19.79 0.67 -11.32
CA VAL A 55 20.93 1.16 -10.54
C VAL A 55 20.90 2.67 -10.34
N THR A 56 19.84 3.32 -10.83
CA THR A 56 19.64 4.77 -10.65
C THR A 56 19.08 5.04 -9.26
N PRO A 57 19.19 6.30 -8.75
CA PRO A 57 18.59 6.66 -7.47
C PRO A 57 17.09 6.34 -7.38
N GLU A 58 16.32 6.43 -8.47
CA GLU A 58 14.91 6.05 -8.48
C GLU A 58 14.64 4.54 -8.33
N ASP A 59 15.64 3.71 -8.61
CA ASP A 59 15.56 2.24 -8.48
C ASP A 59 15.99 1.75 -7.09
N LEU A 60 16.52 2.65 -6.25
CA LEU A 60 17.00 2.28 -4.92
C LEU A 60 15.82 1.90 -3.99
N PRO A 61 15.99 0.89 -3.13
CA PRO A 61 14.95 0.51 -2.19
C PRO A 61 14.52 1.67 -1.29
N LEU A 62 13.21 1.86 -1.17
CA LEU A 62 12.63 2.83 -0.23
C LEU A 62 12.75 2.27 1.19
N ILE A 63 13.60 2.88 2.01
CA ILE A 63 13.83 2.46 3.39
C ILE A 63 13.01 3.33 4.34
N PHE A 64 12.32 2.68 5.26
CA PHE A 64 11.51 3.32 6.28
C PHE A 64 12.39 3.73 7.47
N HIS A 65 13.26 4.72 7.28
CA HIS A 65 14.12 5.23 8.37
C HIS A 65 13.51 6.45 9.07
N TYR A 66 12.74 7.28 8.35
CA TYR A 66 12.15 8.55 8.83
C TYR A 66 10.83 8.90 8.13
N ALA A 67 9.85 7.99 8.12
CA ALA A 67 8.55 8.38 7.59
C ALA A 67 7.76 9.20 8.59
N THR A 68 7.18 10.30 8.11
CA THR A 68 6.24 11.12 8.87
C THR A 68 4.84 10.93 8.30
N LEU A 69 3.86 10.83 9.19
CA LEU A 69 2.45 10.86 8.87
C LEU A 69 1.96 12.28 9.12
N LEU A 70 1.72 13.03 8.06
CA LEU A 70 0.99 14.30 8.16
C LEU A 70 -0.51 13.99 8.13
N LEU A 71 -1.23 14.31 9.19
CA LEU A 71 -2.67 14.05 9.30
C LEU A 71 -3.37 15.30 9.81
N GLY A 72 -4.27 15.87 9.00
CA GLY A 72 -4.98 17.10 9.36
C GLY A 72 -4.07 18.32 9.57
N GLY A 73 -2.85 18.32 9.01
CA GLY A 73 -1.87 19.40 9.17
C GLY A 73 -0.87 19.20 10.32
N THR A 74 -0.95 18.10 11.07
CA THR A 74 -0.02 17.77 12.15
C THR A 74 0.82 16.54 11.78
N ASP A 75 2.12 16.59 12.08
CA ASP A 75 3.04 15.47 11.85
C ASP A 75 3.04 14.49 13.02
N TYR A 76 2.99 13.21 12.70
CA TYR A 76 3.06 12.11 13.65
C TYR A 76 4.13 11.10 13.26
N CYS A 77 4.87 10.64 14.26
CA CYS A 77 5.77 9.50 14.14
C CYS A 77 4.99 8.19 14.32
N PHE A 78 5.28 7.19 13.49
CA PHE A 78 4.69 5.86 13.58
C PHE A 78 5.75 4.78 13.38
N SER A 79 5.49 3.59 13.93
CA SER A 79 6.45 2.47 13.93
C SER A 79 6.19 1.44 12.84
N ARG A 80 4.92 1.30 12.43
CA ARG A 80 4.48 0.39 11.38
C ARG A 80 3.42 1.05 10.52
N PHE A 81 3.45 0.73 9.23
CA PHE A 81 2.47 1.15 8.25
C PHE A 81 2.03 -0.04 7.41
N ARG A 82 0.71 -0.08 7.15
CA ARG A 82 0.10 -0.95 6.16
C ARG A 82 -0.93 -0.15 5.38
N LEU A 83 -0.90 -0.26 4.06
CA LEU A 83 -1.93 0.28 3.16
C LEU A 83 -2.32 -0.79 2.16
N ARG A 84 -3.62 -1.08 2.10
CA ARG A 84 -4.21 -2.03 1.19
C ARG A 84 -5.17 -1.33 0.25
N ILE A 85 -4.99 -1.62 -1.03
CA ILE A 85 -5.81 -1.13 -2.14
C ILE A 85 -6.47 -2.34 -2.76
N GLU A 86 -7.79 -2.38 -2.78
CA GLU A 86 -8.57 -3.51 -3.30
C GLU A 86 -9.54 -3.02 -4.37
N ASN A 87 -9.47 -3.63 -5.56
CA ASN A 87 -10.40 -3.34 -6.66
C ASN A 87 -11.67 -4.22 -6.61
N THR A 88 -11.76 -5.15 -5.64
CA THR A 88 -12.89 -6.09 -5.49
C THR A 88 -13.30 -6.74 -6.81
N ILE A 89 -12.34 -7.38 -7.48
CA ILE A 89 -12.56 -8.00 -8.78
C ILE A 89 -13.38 -9.28 -8.63
N GLU A 90 -14.42 -9.43 -9.44
CA GLU A 90 -15.25 -10.63 -9.53
C GLU A 90 -14.95 -11.42 -10.81
N ASP A 91 -14.73 -12.73 -10.66
CA ASP A 91 -14.38 -13.63 -11.75
C ASP A 91 -15.66 -14.29 -12.30
N LEU A 92 -16.07 -13.97 -13.54
CA LEU A 92 -17.31 -14.46 -14.15
C LEU A 92 -17.02 -15.52 -15.22
N PHE A 93 -17.64 -16.69 -15.11
CA PHE A 93 -17.29 -17.87 -15.92
C PHE A 93 -18.30 -18.24 -17.03
N TYR A 94 -19.59 -17.91 -16.94
CA TYR A 94 -20.63 -18.21 -17.95
C TYR A 94 -20.53 -19.60 -18.64
N ASN A 95 -20.46 -20.69 -17.86
CA ASN A 95 -20.28 -22.08 -18.35
C ASN A 95 -18.97 -22.36 -19.10
N SER A 96 -17.99 -21.48 -19.00
CA SER A 96 -16.60 -21.71 -19.44
C SER A 96 -15.76 -22.26 -18.29
N LYS A 97 -14.70 -22.99 -18.65
CA LYS A 97 -13.66 -23.42 -17.69
C LYS A 97 -12.75 -22.27 -17.24
N ASN A 98 -12.64 -21.22 -18.06
CA ASN A 98 -11.83 -20.03 -17.79
C ASN A 98 -12.73 -18.83 -17.54
N ALA A 99 -12.26 -17.86 -16.75
CA ALA A 99 -12.97 -16.60 -16.54
C ALA A 99 -13.15 -15.88 -17.89
N VAL A 100 -14.39 -15.55 -18.23
CA VAL A 100 -14.77 -14.85 -19.46
C VAL A 100 -14.68 -13.35 -19.24
N CYS A 101 -15.11 -12.90 -18.06
CA CYS A 101 -15.05 -11.50 -17.64
C CYS A 101 -14.42 -11.39 -16.25
N LEU A 102 -13.66 -10.31 -16.05
CA LEU A 102 -13.12 -9.89 -14.76
C LEU A 102 -13.75 -8.53 -14.48
N ASP A 103 -14.83 -8.52 -13.72
CA ASP A 103 -15.58 -7.29 -13.44
C ASP A 103 -14.94 -6.52 -12.29
N GLU A 104 -14.81 -5.21 -12.45
CA GLU A 104 -14.18 -4.35 -11.47
C GLU A 104 -15.23 -3.84 -10.50
N GLY A 105 -15.09 -4.20 -9.22
CA GLY A 105 -15.97 -3.69 -8.18
C GLY A 105 -15.53 -2.31 -7.65
N GLN A 106 -16.01 -1.99 -6.45
CA GLN A 106 -15.70 -0.73 -5.79
C GLN A 106 -14.27 -0.72 -5.22
N LEU A 107 -13.47 0.27 -5.62
CA LEU A 107 -12.18 0.56 -5.01
C LEU A 107 -12.32 0.77 -3.49
N ARG A 108 -11.55 0.00 -2.73
CA ARG A 108 -11.43 0.13 -1.28
C ARG A 108 -9.98 0.37 -0.91
N VAL A 109 -9.73 1.49 -0.24
CA VAL A 109 -8.41 1.84 0.29
C VAL A 109 -8.51 1.83 1.81
N THR A 110 -7.80 0.92 2.44
CA THR A 110 -7.73 0.79 3.90
C THR A 110 -6.29 0.81 4.35
N GLY A 111 -6.05 1.22 5.58
CA GLY A 111 -4.71 1.15 6.13
C GLY A 111 -4.69 1.17 7.64
N GLN A 112 -3.49 0.98 8.15
CA GLN A 112 -3.19 0.96 9.56
C GLN A 112 -1.87 1.68 9.82
N PHE A 113 -1.86 2.48 10.88
CA PHE A 113 -0.63 3.00 11.48
C PHE A 113 -0.55 2.60 12.94
N ASP A 114 0.63 2.21 13.40
CA ASP A 114 0.88 2.02 14.82
C ASP A 114 1.57 3.27 15.39
N LEU A 115 0.76 4.09 16.06
CA LEU A 115 1.15 5.38 16.64
C LEU A 115 1.39 5.25 18.15
N PRO A 116 2.34 5.98 18.74
CA PRO A 116 2.46 6.07 20.19
C PRO A 116 1.28 6.88 20.76
N TRP A 117 0.67 6.43 21.85
CA TRP A 117 -0.34 7.20 22.56
C TRP A 117 0.32 8.20 23.51
N ASN A 118 0.25 9.48 23.17
CA ASN A 118 0.80 10.62 23.90
C ASN A 118 -0.20 11.79 23.88
N SER A 119 0.15 12.95 24.44
CA SER A 119 -0.72 14.14 24.44
C SER A 119 -1.17 14.54 23.04
N ASP A 120 -0.25 14.50 22.07
CA ASP A 120 -0.48 15.01 20.73
C ASP A 120 -1.45 14.12 19.95
N THR A 121 -1.24 12.80 20.00
CA THR A 121 -2.13 11.81 19.39
C THR A 121 -3.47 11.71 20.11
N ALA A 122 -3.48 11.80 21.44
CA ALA A 122 -4.70 11.68 22.24
C ALA A 122 -5.68 12.82 21.98
N THR A 123 -5.19 14.07 21.90
CA THR A 123 -6.06 15.23 21.69
C THR A 123 -6.46 15.38 20.23
N ALA A 124 -5.57 15.07 19.28
CA ALA A 124 -5.81 15.35 17.87
C ALA A 124 -6.49 14.21 17.09
N LEU A 125 -6.37 12.95 17.52
CA LEU A 125 -6.95 11.81 16.79
C LEU A 125 -8.27 11.33 17.38
N TYR A 126 -8.49 11.58 18.67
CA TYR A 126 -9.73 11.23 19.35
C TYR A 126 -10.85 12.18 18.92
N GLY A 127 -11.95 11.65 18.41
CA GLY A 127 -13.12 12.43 17.99
C GLY A 127 -13.07 13.05 16.58
N HIS A 128 -11.90 13.11 15.94
CA HIS A 128 -11.76 13.76 14.62
C HIS A 128 -11.90 12.80 13.41
N GLY A 129 -11.92 11.49 13.64
CA GLY A 129 -11.87 10.48 12.57
C GLY A 129 -13.12 10.33 11.70
N GLN A 130 -14.26 10.87 12.11
CA GLN A 130 -15.53 10.68 11.39
C GLN A 130 -15.70 11.63 10.20
N ASP A 131 -15.22 12.86 10.34
CA ASP A 131 -15.32 13.89 9.30
C ASP A 131 -14.43 13.54 8.11
N GLY A 132 -13.30 12.90 8.39
CA GLY A 132 -12.28 12.52 7.42
C GLY A 132 -11.25 13.61 7.27
N LEU A 133 -9.98 13.23 7.44
CA LEU A 133 -8.85 14.16 7.31
C LEU A 133 -7.97 13.74 6.14
N ALA A 134 -7.42 14.73 5.44
CA ALA A 134 -6.35 14.47 4.49
C ALA A 134 -5.12 13.94 5.25
N ALA A 135 -4.50 12.91 4.69
CA ALA A 135 -3.29 12.32 5.25
C ALA A 135 -2.21 12.20 4.18
N SER A 136 -0.95 12.33 4.54
CA SER A 136 0.16 12.03 3.63
C SER A 136 1.31 11.36 4.37
N ILE A 137 1.97 10.45 3.68
CA ILE A 137 3.09 9.67 4.17
C ILE A 137 4.27 9.94 3.26
N LYS A 138 5.41 10.30 3.81
CA LYS A 138 6.64 10.53 3.04
C LYS A 138 7.68 9.47 3.38
N PHE A 139 8.12 8.72 2.38
CA PHE A 139 9.25 7.79 2.47
C PHE A 139 10.45 8.42 1.75
N LEU A 140 11.58 8.50 2.43
CA LEU A 140 12.83 8.98 1.85
C LEU A 140 13.60 7.80 1.24
N THR A 141 14.17 7.99 0.05
CA THR A 141 15.24 7.12 -0.46
C THR A 141 16.57 7.59 0.10
N ALA A 142 17.56 6.70 0.14
CA ALA A 142 18.95 7.06 0.39
C ALA A 142 19.70 7.06 -0.96
N PRO A 143 20.52 8.09 -1.30
CA PRO A 143 20.76 9.34 -0.58
C PRO A 143 19.57 10.32 -0.63
N ALA A 144 19.48 11.20 0.37
CA ALA A 144 18.25 11.82 0.94
C ALA A 144 17.40 12.77 0.06
N ASP A 145 17.55 12.73 -1.26
CA ASP A 145 16.98 13.76 -2.15
C ASP A 145 15.73 13.26 -2.89
N SER A 146 15.59 11.95 -3.17
CA SER A 146 14.38 11.38 -3.76
C SER A 146 13.42 10.84 -2.70
N TYR A 147 12.11 10.99 -2.91
CA TYR A 147 11.10 10.54 -1.96
C TYR A 147 9.80 10.09 -2.62
N LEU A 148 9.15 9.11 -1.99
CA LEU A 148 7.80 8.69 -2.31
C LEU A 148 6.82 9.33 -1.34
N THR A 149 5.84 10.05 -1.86
CA THR A 149 4.69 10.53 -1.09
C THR A 149 3.45 9.71 -1.43
N ILE A 150 2.82 9.16 -0.40
CA ILE A 150 1.50 8.54 -0.48
C ILE A 150 0.50 9.51 0.14
N ALA A 151 -0.38 10.10 -0.68
CA ALA A 151 -1.41 11.01 -0.24
C ALA A 151 -2.78 10.31 -0.21
N LEU A 152 -3.54 10.54 0.86
CA LEU A 152 -4.88 10.04 1.10
C LEU A 152 -5.82 11.25 1.21
N ALA A 153 -6.83 11.32 0.35
CA ALA A 153 -7.67 12.52 0.26
C ALA A 153 -8.57 12.71 1.50
N SER A 154 -9.13 11.63 2.04
CA SER A 154 -9.99 11.66 3.21
C SER A 154 -9.92 10.33 3.96
N ALA A 155 -8.96 10.21 4.88
CA ALA A 155 -8.85 9.10 5.81
C ALA A 155 -9.89 9.24 6.94
N LYS A 156 -10.73 8.24 7.10
CA LYS A 156 -11.75 8.14 8.17
C LYS A 156 -11.46 6.96 9.07
N TRP A 157 -11.66 7.14 10.37
CA TRP A 157 -11.48 6.08 11.38
C TRP A 157 -12.56 6.16 12.45
N PRO A 158 -12.97 5.01 13.02
CA PRO A 158 -13.88 5.00 14.15
C PRO A 158 -13.22 5.61 15.38
N ASN A 159 -14.03 6.25 16.23
CA ASN A 159 -13.52 6.72 17.51
C ASN A 159 -13.30 5.51 18.43
N ARG A 160 -12.07 5.31 18.88
CA ARG A 160 -11.71 4.18 19.76
C ARG A 160 -10.84 4.71 20.88
N THR A 161 -11.20 4.34 22.11
CA THR A 161 -10.34 4.56 23.27
C THR A 161 -9.19 3.54 23.22
N PRO A 162 -7.93 3.96 23.42
CA PRO A 162 -6.83 3.01 23.51
C PRO A 162 -7.04 2.04 24.67
N LYS A 163 -6.59 0.80 24.50
CA LYS A 163 -6.46 -0.12 25.62
C LYS A 163 -5.17 0.21 26.37
N ILE A 164 -5.23 0.28 27.69
CA ILE A 164 -4.06 0.50 28.54
C ILE A 164 -3.51 -0.87 28.94
N PRO A 165 -2.42 -1.37 28.32
CA PRO A 165 -1.70 -2.53 28.84
C PRO A 165 -0.85 -2.13 30.06
N ASP A 166 -0.64 -3.06 30.98
CA ASP A 166 0.14 -2.84 32.20
C ASP A 166 1.53 -2.23 31.92
N GLN A 167 1.75 -1.02 32.43
CA GLN A 167 3.02 -0.25 32.55
C GLN A 167 3.91 -0.12 31.30
N LYS A 168 3.44 -0.46 30.09
CA LYS A 168 4.19 -0.29 28.84
C LYS A 168 3.70 0.93 28.06
N ALA A 169 4.53 1.37 27.09
CA ALA A 169 4.13 2.38 26.13
C ALA A 169 2.81 1.96 25.45
N ILE A 170 1.79 2.80 25.59
CA ILE A 170 0.46 2.55 25.04
C ILE A 170 0.55 2.81 23.53
N GLN A 171 0.17 1.83 22.73
CA GLN A 171 0.10 1.96 21.28
C GLN A 171 -1.34 2.27 20.87
N PHE A 172 -1.48 3.11 19.85
CA PHE A 172 -2.74 3.47 19.22
C PHE A 172 -2.74 2.99 17.76
N PRO A 173 -3.29 1.79 17.49
CA PRO A 173 -3.46 1.32 16.13
C PRO A 173 -4.56 2.13 15.45
N LEU A 174 -4.17 3.02 14.55
CA LEU A 174 -5.06 3.84 13.74
C LEU A 174 -5.44 3.07 12.49
N GLU A 175 -6.59 2.39 12.53
CA GLU A 175 -7.22 1.75 11.37
C GLU A 175 -8.11 2.74 10.64
N PHE A 176 -7.85 2.97 9.36
CA PHE A 176 -8.60 3.93 8.56
C PHE A 176 -9.08 3.36 7.23
N ARG A 177 -10.08 4.04 6.67
CA ARG A 177 -10.51 3.89 5.27
C ARG A 177 -10.40 5.24 4.58
N SER A 178 -9.78 5.25 3.40
CA SER A 178 -9.68 6.46 2.59
C SER A 178 -10.80 6.54 1.55
N PHE A 179 -11.33 7.73 1.36
CA PHE A 179 -12.36 8.05 0.38
C PHE A 179 -11.87 9.10 -0.59
N SER A 180 -12.38 9.07 -1.83
CA SER A 180 -12.18 10.16 -2.78
C SER A 180 -12.97 11.39 -2.35
N THR A 181 -12.49 12.56 -2.78
CA THR A 181 -13.21 13.82 -2.69
C THR A 181 -13.51 14.33 -4.10
N SER A 182 -14.24 15.44 -4.23
CA SER A 182 -14.52 16.04 -5.54
C SER A 182 -13.28 16.47 -6.31
N SER A 183 -12.15 16.68 -5.62
CA SER A 183 -10.91 17.19 -6.20
C SER A 183 -9.74 16.21 -6.16
N ASN A 184 -9.82 15.13 -5.36
CA ASN A 184 -8.70 14.21 -5.17
C ASN A 184 -9.16 12.74 -5.14
N PRO A 185 -8.37 11.82 -5.74
CA PRO A 185 -8.61 10.39 -5.63
C PRO A 185 -8.38 9.90 -4.19
N SER A 186 -8.94 8.74 -3.83
CA SER A 186 -8.80 8.16 -2.48
C SER A 186 -7.34 7.92 -2.08
N VAL A 187 -6.47 7.61 -3.04
CA VAL A 187 -5.03 7.49 -2.85
C VAL A 187 -4.28 8.04 -4.07
N LYS A 188 -3.16 8.71 -3.84
CA LYS A 188 -2.24 9.18 -4.88
C LYS A 188 -0.80 8.91 -4.46
N PHE A 189 -0.04 8.33 -5.37
CA PHE A 189 1.41 8.14 -5.23
C PHE A 189 2.12 9.21 -6.04
N THR A 190 3.13 9.84 -5.44
CA THR A 190 4.00 10.80 -6.12
C THR A 190 5.43 10.45 -5.79
N HIS A 191 6.21 10.05 -6.79
CA HIS A 191 7.65 9.89 -6.66
C HIS A 191 8.32 11.16 -7.14
N THR A 192 9.14 11.77 -6.28
CA THR A 192 9.93 12.95 -6.61
C THR A 192 11.39 12.55 -6.63
N VAL A 193 12.06 12.84 -7.73
CA VAL A 193 13.50 12.66 -7.90
C VAL A 193 14.12 14.06 -7.92
N VAL A 194 15.14 14.27 -7.09
CA VAL A 194 15.88 15.55 -6.98
C VAL A 194 17.30 15.33 -7.44
#